data_AF-A0A1H2B390-F1
#
_entry.id   AF-A0A1H2B390-F1
#
_cell.length_a   1.000
_cell.length_b   1.000
_cell.length_c   1.000
_cell.angle_alpha   90.00
_cell.angle_beta   90.00
_cell.angle_gamma   90.00
#
_symmetry.space_group_name_H-M   'P 1'
#
loop_
_entity.id
_entity.type
_entity.pdbx_description
1 polymer ?
#
loop_
_entity_poly.entity_id
_entity_poly.type
_entity_poly.pdbx_seq_one_letter_code
_entity_poly.pdbx_strand_id
1 'polypeptide(L)'
;MGTSRHAGAARHLRRLVAGFVVALFLAATPAMAQAAFRATASAPFTTSTYVIAAPASIGGTYSCDTSRPYGSTINVTSFGKVPRATAYQLTLIAPDGTSLTQSATANANTITMTKPSSLRNGTYTYELSALVGTWTGTPYRGTYTC
;
A
#
# COMPACT_ATOMS: atom_id res chain seq x y z
N MET A 1 -41.76 42.61 -89.63
CA MET A 1 -40.78 41.53 -89.36
C MET A 1 -39.81 42.03 -88.30
N GLY A 2 -39.65 41.32 -87.17
CA GLY A 2 -38.50 41.53 -86.29
C GLY A 2 -38.78 41.48 -84.79
N THR A 3 -38.79 40.27 -84.22
CA THR A 3 -38.42 39.90 -82.83
C THR A 3 -38.07 38.39 -82.88
N SER A 4 -37.26 37.76 -82.03
CA SER A 4 -36.65 38.12 -80.76
C SER A 4 -35.56 37.09 -80.38
N ARG A 5 -34.43 37.59 -79.84
CA ARG A 5 -33.80 37.20 -78.56
C ARG A 5 -33.76 35.71 -78.15
N HIS A 6 -32.64 35.02 -78.42
CA HIS A 6 -32.29 33.73 -77.78
C HIS A 6 -30.83 33.55 -77.31
N ALA A 7 -30.03 34.61 -77.20
CA ALA A 7 -28.61 34.47 -76.83
C ALA A 7 -28.28 34.58 -75.32
N GLY A 8 -29.20 35.06 -74.48
CA GLY A 8 -28.92 35.37 -73.07
C GLY A 8 -29.05 34.20 -72.08
N ALA A 9 -29.95 33.24 -72.35
CA ALA A 9 -30.33 32.21 -71.38
C ALA A 9 -29.23 31.17 -71.10
N ALA A 10 -28.41 30.84 -72.11
CA ALA A 10 -27.40 29.78 -72.00
C ALA A 10 -26.22 30.13 -71.07
N ARG A 11 -25.87 31.41 -70.93
CA ARG A 11 -24.78 31.86 -70.03
C ARG A 11 -25.17 31.85 -68.56
N HIS A 12 -26.43 32.14 -68.24
CA HIS A 12 -26.91 32.13 -66.85
C HIS A 12 -27.07 30.70 -66.31
N LEU A 13 -27.49 29.75 -67.15
CA LEU A 13 -27.60 28.34 -66.76
C LEU A 13 -26.23 27.71 -66.42
N ARG A 14 -25.18 28.00 -67.20
CA ARG A 14 -23.81 27.53 -66.92
C ARG A 14 -23.25 28.04 -65.59
N ARG A 15 -23.56 29.28 -65.21
CA ARG A 15 -23.10 29.85 -63.93
C ARG A 15 -23.80 29.23 -62.73
N LEU A 16 -25.08 28.87 -62.86
CA LEU A 16 -25.83 28.19 -61.80
C LEU A 16 -25.33 26.74 -61.60
N VAL A 17 -25.06 26.01 -62.69
CA VAL A 17 -24.50 24.65 -62.59
C VAL A 17 -23.10 24.68 -61.97
N ALA A 18 -22.25 25.62 -62.37
CA ALA A 18 -20.91 25.77 -61.78
C ALA A 18 -20.98 26.11 -60.28
N GLY A 19 -21.89 26.99 -59.87
CA GLY A 19 -22.09 27.32 -58.46
C GLY A 19 -22.60 26.13 -57.64
N PHE A 20 -23.50 25.33 -58.22
CA PHE A 20 -24.05 24.15 -57.54
C PHE A 20 -23.00 23.04 -57.36
N VAL A 21 -22.15 22.81 -58.37
CA VAL A 21 -21.05 21.84 -58.27
C VAL A 21 -20.04 22.25 -57.19
N VAL A 22 -19.66 23.53 -57.13
CA VAL A 22 -18.74 24.03 -56.10
C VAL A 22 -19.36 23.90 -54.69
N ALA A 23 -20.63 24.24 -54.52
CA ALA A 23 -21.33 24.08 -53.24
C ALA A 23 -21.42 22.60 -52.80
N LEU A 24 -21.63 21.68 -53.75
CA LEU A 24 -21.64 20.25 -53.47
C LEU A 24 -20.26 19.72 -53.04
N PHE A 25 -19.19 20.25 -53.64
CA PHE A 25 -17.82 19.89 -53.28
C PHE A 25 -17.39 20.45 -51.92
N LEU A 26 -17.85 21.64 -51.51
CA LEU A 26 -17.56 22.18 -50.17
C LEU A 26 -18.36 21.50 -49.06
N ALA A 27 -19.59 21.06 -49.34
CA ALA A 27 -20.41 20.32 -48.38
C ALA A 27 -19.92 18.88 -48.15
N ALA A 28 -19.10 18.35 -49.05
CA ALA A 28 -18.51 17.01 -48.97
C ALA A 28 -17.14 16.99 -48.25
N THR A 29 -16.83 17.99 -47.42
CA THR A 29 -15.61 17.95 -46.60
C THR A 29 -15.77 16.90 -45.49
N PRO A 30 -14.86 15.92 -45.38
CA PRO A 30 -14.96 14.90 -44.34
C PRO A 30 -14.72 15.58 -42.99
N ALA A 31 -15.64 15.37 -42.06
CA ALA A 31 -15.44 15.71 -40.66
C ALA A 31 -14.10 15.13 -40.21
N MET A 32 -13.13 16.02 -39.93
CA MET A 32 -11.86 15.64 -39.34
C MET A 32 -12.17 15.06 -37.96
N ALA A 33 -12.33 13.74 -37.90
CA ALA A 33 -12.42 13.00 -36.66
C ALA A 33 -11.12 13.25 -35.91
N GLN A 34 -11.16 14.14 -34.93
CA GLN A 34 -10.07 14.39 -34.00
C GLN A 34 -9.91 13.12 -33.15
N ALA A 35 -9.09 12.18 -33.63
CA ALA A 35 -8.67 11.04 -32.84
C ALA A 35 -7.77 11.57 -31.71
N ALA A 36 -8.38 11.83 -30.56
CA ALA A 36 -7.64 12.16 -29.35
C ALA A 36 -6.92 10.89 -28.86
N PHE A 37 -5.67 10.70 -29.30
CA PHE A 37 -4.79 9.70 -28.69
C PHE A 37 -4.45 10.14 -27.27
N ARG A 38 -5.26 9.73 -26.28
CA ARG A 38 -4.83 9.70 -24.88
C ARG A 38 -3.84 8.56 -24.72
N ALA A 39 -2.58 8.81 -25.00
CA ALA A 39 -1.50 7.93 -24.61
C ALA A 39 -1.37 7.98 -23.08
N THR A 40 -1.94 7.00 -22.39
CA THR A 40 -1.71 6.81 -20.96
C THR A 40 -0.38 6.08 -20.80
N ALA A 41 0.70 6.82 -20.51
CA ALA A 41 1.98 6.22 -20.16
C ALA A 41 1.89 5.68 -18.73
N SER A 42 1.58 4.39 -18.59
CA SER A 42 1.70 3.68 -17.32
C SER A 42 3.18 3.45 -17.05
N ALA A 43 3.84 4.34 -16.32
CA ALA A 43 5.18 4.06 -15.81
C ALA A 43 5.09 2.86 -14.87
N PRO A 44 5.95 1.83 -15.01
CA PRO A 44 5.99 0.74 -14.03
C PRO A 44 6.41 1.32 -12.69
N PHE A 45 5.45 1.40 -11.77
CA PHE A 45 5.71 1.81 -10.40
C PHE A 45 6.42 0.65 -9.70
N THR A 46 7.75 0.74 -9.61
CA THR A 46 8.54 -0.25 -8.87
C THR A 46 8.45 0.11 -7.40
N THR A 47 7.46 -0.43 -6.70
CA THR A 47 7.41 -0.36 -5.24
C THR A 47 8.51 -1.25 -4.67
N SER A 48 9.59 -0.66 -4.18
CA SER A 48 10.53 -1.39 -3.34
C SER A 48 9.84 -1.63 -1.99
N THR A 49 9.37 -2.86 -1.75
CA THR A 49 8.84 -3.25 -0.43
C THR A 49 10.00 -3.28 0.55
N TYR A 50 10.00 -2.34 1.50
CA TYR A 50 10.94 -2.38 2.61
C TYR A 50 10.61 -3.56 3.51
N VAL A 51 11.52 -4.53 3.62
CA VAL A 51 11.39 -5.66 4.53
C VAL A 51 11.98 -5.27 5.89
N ILE A 52 11.15 -5.31 6.93
CA ILE A 52 11.59 -5.12 8.32
C ILE A 52 12.00 -6.49 8.86
N ALA A 53 13.31 -6.72 8.94
CA ALA A 53 13.87 -7.97 9.45
C ALA A 53 13.53 -8.20 10.93
N ALA A 54 13.58 -9.46 11.35
CA ALA A 54 13.49 -9.80 12.77
C ALA A 54 14.70 -9.25 13.54
N PRO A 55 14.53 -8.89 14.83
CA PRO A 55 15.66 -8.66 15.73
C PRO A 55 16.61 -9.85 15.71
N ALA A 56 17.92 -9.59 15.53
CA ALA A 56 18.91 -10.66 15.37
C ALA A 56 19.10 -11.52 16.64
N SER A 57 18.74 -10.99 17.80
CA SER A 57 18.87 -11.66 19.09
C SER A 57 17.94 -11.04 20.12
N ILE A 58 17.65 -11.82 21.16
CA ILE A 58 16.98 -11.37 22.38
C ILE A 58 17.76 -11.95 23.56
N GLY A 59 18.05 -11.11 24.54
CA GLY A 59 18.63 -11.48 25.82
C GLY A 59 17.77 -10.93 26.95
N GLY A 60 17.59 -11.73 27.98
CA GLY A 60 16.73 -11.39 29.11
C GLY A 60 16.57 -12.55 30.08
N THR A 61 15.72 -12.32 31.06
CA THR A 61 15.40 -13.28 32.12
C THR A 61 13.88 -13.42 32.25
N TYR A 62 13.42 -14.60 32.60
CA TYR A 62 12.06 -14.85 33.04
C TYR A 62 12.08 -15.21 34.54
N SER A 63 11.11 -14.69 35.27
CA SER A 63 10.88 -15.05 36.67
C SER A 63 9.48 -15.65 36.78
N CYS A 64 9.40 -16.84 37.37
CA CYS A 64 8.15 -17.55 37.60
C CYS A 64 7.89 -17.56 39.11
N ASP A 65 6.71 -17.14 39.55
CA ASP A 65 6.29 -17.39 40.93
C ASP A 65 6.07 -18.91 41.10
N THR A 66 6.84 -19.53 41.99
CA THR A 66 6.73 -20.95 42.32
C THR A 66 5.77 -21.22 43.48
N SER A 67 5.35 -20.18 44.20
CA SER A 67 4.42 -20.27 45.32
C SER A 67 2.96 -20.18 44.86
N ARG A 68 2.73 -19.60 43.68
CA ARG A 68 1.39 -19.41 43.10
C ARG A 68 1.39 -19.86 41.64
N PRO A 69 0.31 -20.47 41.14
CA PRO A 69 0.23 -20.89 39.74
C PRO A 69 0.05 -19.72 38.75
N TYR A 70 0.25 -18.47 39.21
CA TYR A 70 0.04 -17.23 38.48
C TYR A 70 1.08 -16.20 38.90
N GLY A 71 1.42 -15.28 37.98
CA GLY A 71 2.48 -14.28 38.20
C GLY A 71 3.82 -14.76 37.63
N SER A 72 4.13 -14.33 36.42
CA SER A 72 5.47 -14.48 35.84
C SER A 72 5.85 -13.19 35.16
N THR A 73 7.11 -12.79 35.25
CA THR A 73 7.61 -11.58 34.61
C THR A 73 8.67 -11.96 33.59
N ILE A 74 8.49 -11.49 32.35
CA ILE A 74 9.54 -11.52 31.35
C ILE A 74 10.23 -10.16 31.33
N ASN A 75 11.55 -10.17 31.46
CA ASN A 75 12.39 -8.99 31.39
C ASN A 75 13.39 -9.16 30.26
N VAL A 76 13.11 -8.51 29.13
CA VAL A 76 14.05 -8.43 28.01
C VAL A 76 15.02 -7.28 28.32
N THR A 77 16.30 -7.59 28.45
CA THR A 77 17.34 -6.61 28.83
C THR A 77 18.25 -6.20 27.68
N SER A 78 18.17 -6.94 26.56
CA SER A 78 18.92 -6.65 25.34
C SER A 78 18.23 -7.26 24.14
N PHE A 79 18.30 -6.61 22.98
CA PHE A 79 17.82 -7.17 21.73
C PHE A 79 18.52 -6.53 20.53
N GLY A 80 18.61 -7.28 19.44
CA GLY A 80 19.22 -6.82 18.19
C GLY A 80 18.43 -5.65 17.59
N LYS A 81 19.11 -4.53 17.34
CA LYS A 81 18.47 -3.35 16.76
C LYS A 81 18.20 -3.56 15.26
N VAL A 82 16.97 -3.27 14.85
CA VAL A 82 16.54 -3.30 13.45
C VAL A 82 16.66 -1.90 12.85
N PRO A 83 17.27 -1.73 11.66
CA PRO A 83 17.37 -0.43 11.01
C PRO A 83 16.00 0.24 10.83
N ARG A 84 15.95 1.55 11.05
CA ARG A 84 14.76 2.40 10.92
C ARG A 84 13.60 2.03 11.86
N ALA A 85 13.78 1.11 12.81
CA ALA A 85 12.80 0.83 13.85
C ALA A 85 12.49 2.10 14.66
N THR A 86 11.21 2.44 14.75
CA THR A 86 10.70 3.55 15.59
C THR A 86 10.21 3.04 16.94
N ALA A 87 9.84 1.76 17.02
CA ALA A 87 9.44 1.09 18.24
C ALA A 87 9.70 -0.42 18.14
N TYR A 88 9.57 -1.12 19.25
CA TYR A 88 9.56 -2.57 19.36
C TYR A 88 8.30 -3.00 20.09
N GLN A 89 7.76 -4.15 19.71
CA GLN A 89 6.60 -4.76 20.35
C GLN A 89 6.96 -6.17 20.79
N LEU A 90 6.89 -6.40 22.09
CA LEU A 90 6.96 -7.73 22.69
C LEU A 90 5.53 -8.25 22.82
N THR A 91 5.25 -9.40 22.20
CA THR A 91 4.01 -10.14 22.33
C THR A 91 4.27 -11.42 23.10
N LEU A 92 3.43 -11.73 24.07
CA LEU A 92 3.47 -12.95 24.85
C LEU A 92 2.19 -13.73 24.60
N ILE A 93 2.31 -14.95 24.12
CA ILE A 93 1.21 -15.86 23.78
C ILE A 93 1.18 -16.97 24.82
N ALA A 94 0.08 -17.05 25.54
CA ALA A 94 -0.19 -18.06 26.56
C ALA A 94 -0.56 -19.42 25.94
N PRO A 95 -0.47 -20.51 26.70
CA PRO A 95 -0.90 -21.84 26.25
C PRO A 95 -2.37 -21.91 25.80
N ASP A 96 -3.22 -21.05 26.36
CA ASP A 96 -4.65 -20.95 26.01
C ASP A 96 -4.90 -20.06 24.77
N GLY A 97 -3.85 -19.52 24.15
CA GLY A 97 -3.91 -18.64 23.00
C GLY A 97 -4.05 -17.14 23.34
N THR A 98 -4.20 -16.79 24.62
CA THR A 98 -4.29 -15.39 25.05
C THR A 98 -3.00 -14.65 24.72
N SER A 99 -3.11 -13.50 24.07
CA SER A 99 -1.95 -12.67 23.70
C SER A 99 -1.88 -11.39 24.52
N LEU A 100 -0.71 -11.08 25.05
CA LEU A 100 -0.38 -9.84 25.74
C LEU A 100 0.66 -9.09 24.95
N THR A 101 0.59 -7.77 24.91
CA THR A 101 1.53 -6.94 24.16
C THR A 101 2.10 -5.83 25.03
N GLN A 102 3.38 -5.55 24.84
CA GLN A 102 4.08 -4.45 25.46
C GLN A 102 4.98 -3.78 24.42
N SER A 103 4.80 -2.48 24.25
CA SER A 103 5.61 -1.69 23.32
C SER A 103 6.69 -0.91 24.04
N ALA A 104 7.79 -0.68 23.34
CA ALA A 104 8.89 0.17 23.78
C ALA A 104 9.39 1.04 22.61
N THR A 105 9.98 2.19 22.93
CA THR A 105 10.53 3.10 21.92
C THR A 105 11.78 2.50 21.26
N ALA A 106 12.19 2.98 20.08
CA ALA A 106 13.38 2.51 19.37
C ALA A 106 14.66 2.50 20.23
N ASN A 107 14.78 3.51 21.10
CA ASN A 107 15.95 3.73 21.97
C ASN A 107 15.89 2.92 23.27
N ALA A 108 14.77 2.23 23.55
CA ALA A 108 14.68 1.37 24.72
C ALA A 108 15.67 0.21 24.58
N ASN A 109 16.40 -0.09 25.64
CA ASN A 109 17.25 -1.29 25.71
C ASN A 109 16.57 -2.42 26.47
N THR A 110 15.51 -2.09 27.22
CA THR A 110 14.80 -3.01 28.09
C THR A 110 13.30 -2.99 27.79
N ILE A 111 12.66 -4.15 27.82
CA ILE A 111 11.21 -4.31 27.74
C ILE A 111 10.80 -5.30 28.82
N THR A 112 10.04 -4.83 29.80
CA THR A 112 9.54 -5.67 30.90
C THR A 112 8.05 -5.85 30.73
N MET A 113 7.58 -7.10 30.85
CA MET A 113 6.16 -7.42 30.82
C MET A 113 5.84 -8.37 31.98
N THR A 114 4.89 -7.95 32.81
CA THR A 114 4.38 -8.77 33.91
C THR A 114 3.09 -9.44 33.48
N LYS A 115 3.04 -10.76 33.59
CA LYS A 115 1.86 -11.56 33.31
C LYS A 115 0.76 -11.26 34.35
N PRO A 116 -0.50 -11.02 33.94
CA PRO A 116 -1.61 -10.86 34.84
C PRO A 116 -1.91 -12.18 35.59
N SER A 117 -2.51 -12.07 36.77
CA SER A 117 -2.86 -13.22 37.61
C SER A 117 -3.92 -14.15 37.01
N SER A 118 -4.61 -13.72 35.96
CA SER A 118 -5.58 -14.53 35.20
C SER A 118 -4.93 -15.63 34.36
N LEU A 119 -3.64 -15.51 34.02
CA LEU A 119 -2.94 -16.46 33.17
C LEU A 119 -2.09 -17.42 34.02
N ARG A 120 -2.36 -18.72 33.88
CA ARG A 120 -1.69 -19.78 34.63
C ARG A 120 -0.24 -20.00 34.18
N ASN A 121 0.58 -20.62 35.00
CA ASN A 121 1.89 -21.11 34.58
C ASN A 121 1.72 -22.19 33.48
N GLY A 122 2.67 -22.23 32.55
CA GLY A 122 2.69 -23.07 31.37
C GLY A 122 3.81 -22.66 30.39
N THR A 123 3.80 -23.26 29.20
CA THR A 123 4.72 -22.88 28.12
C THR A 123 4.18 -21.69 27.34
N TYR A 124 4.92 -20.58 27.42
CA TYR A 124 4.61 -19.34 26.71
C TYR A 124 5.46 -19.21 25.46
N THR A 125 4.88 -18.65 24.41
CA THR A 125 5.63 -18.18 23.24
C THR A 125 5.80 -16.67 23.34
N TYR A 126 7.01 -16.17 23.19
CA TYR A 126 7.27 -14.74 23.08
C TYR A 126 7.69 -14.38 21.66
N GLU A 127 7.20 -13.25 21.19
CA GLU A 127 7.51 -12.68 19.88
C GLU A 127 7.98 -11.24 20.05
N LEU A 128 9.15 -10.89 19.52
CA LEU A 128 9.61 -9.51 19.47
C LEU A 128 9.67 -9.05 18.03
N SER A 129 8.90 -8.01 17.70
CA SER A 129 8.89 -7.41 16.38
C SER A 129 9.37 -5.97 16.44
N ALA A 130 10.12 -5.55 15.42
CA ALA A 130 10.39 -4.14 15.18
C ALA A 130 9.21 -3.49 14.46
N LEU A 131 8.93 -2.23 14.82
CA LEU A 131 7.92 -1.40 14.21
C LEU A 131 8.60 -0.25 13.46
N VAL A 132 8.17 0.01 12.22
CA VAL A 132 8.59 1.17 11.42
C VAL A 132 7.34 1.94 11.02
N GLY A 133 7.01 2.99 11.77
CA GLY A 133 5.71 3.66 11.65
C GLY A 133 4.57 2.70 12.01
N THR A 134 3.69 2.41 11.07
CA THR A 134 2.57 1.46 11.24
C THR A 134 2.88 0.04 10.78
N TRP A 135 4.10 -0.20 10.27
CA TRP A 135 4.47 -1.50 9.71
C TRP A 135 5.16 -2.37 10.76
N THR A 136 4.69 -3.60 10.88
CA THR A 136 5.26 -4.61 11.78
C THR A 136 6.19 -5.53 11.01
N GLY A 137 7.41 -5.69 11.49
CA GLY A 137 8.38 -6.61 10.93
C GLY A 137 8.18 -8.06 11.33
N THR A 138 9.01 -8.92 10.74
CA THR A 138 9.06 -10.33 11.11
C THR A 138 9.43 -10.46 12.59
N PRO A 139 8.73 -11.29 13.39
CA PRO A 139 9.06 -11.47 14.79
C PRO A 139 10.29 -12.38 14.95
N TYR A 140 11.13 -12.05 15.93
CA TYR A 140 11.94 -13.08 16.60
C TYR A 140 11.02 -13.88 17.52
N ARG A 141 11.07 -15.22 17.46
CA ARG A 141 10.23 -16.10 18.27
C ARG A 141 11.07 -16.95 19.22
N GLY A 142 10.55 -17.16 20.42
CA GLY A 142 11.07 -18.15 21.34
C GLY A 142 10.01 -18.59 22.33
N THR A 143 10.37 -19.52 23.21
CA THR A 143 9.48 -20.04 24.23
C THR A 143 10.16 -20.07 25.59
N TYR A 144 9.38 -19.91 26.65
CA TYR A 144 9.83 -20.21 28.01
C TYR A 144 8.72 -20.95 28.76
N THR A 145 9.10 -21.71 29.77
CA THR A 145 8.16 -22.44 30.62
C THR A 145 8.25 -21.92 32.03
N CYS A 146 7.08 -21.54 32.55
CA CYS A 146 6.79 -21.47 33.97
C CYS A 146 5.81 -22.62 34.29
#